data_AF-A0A7V8WFE2-F1
#
_entry.id   AF-A0A7V8WFE2-F1
#
_cell.length_a   1.000
_cell.length_b   1.000
_cell.length_c   1.000
_cell.angle_alpha   90.00
_cell.angle_beta   90.00
_cell.angle_gamma   90.00
#
_symmetry.space_group_name_H-M   'P 1'
#
loop_
_entity.id
_entity.type
_entity.pdbx_description
1 polymer ?
#
loop_
_entity_poly.entity_id
_entity_poly.type
_entity_poly.pdbx_seq_one_letter_code
_entity_poly.pdbx_strand_id
1 'polypeptide(L)'
;MAKRIILNPVGGPARSTDDILREIRAIYFKTTRSTILDDFDRAIDLLKTIDAPEERQRATVYMDGLAEMRKEFGVARNPTGGRKQKAQRS
;
A
#
# COMPACT_ATOMS: atom_id res chain seq x y z
N MET A 1 -0.15 35.20 24.12
CA MET A 1 -1.05 34.95 22.97
C MET A 1 -0.24 34.17 21.93
N ALA A 2 -0.34 32.84 21.90
CA ALA A 2 0.41 32.03 20.95
C ALA A 2 -0.25 32.14 19.57
N LYS A 3 0.34 32.97 18.70
CA LYS A 3 -0.08 33.07 17.30
C LYS A 3 0.35 31.76 16.62
N ARG A 4 -0.58 30.82 16.49
CA ARG A 4 -0.42 29.61 15.66
C ARG A 4 -0.27 30.06 14.22
N ILE A 5 0.97 30.22 13.77
CA ILE A 5 1.26 30.41 12.36
C ILE A 5 0.87 29.12 11.67
N ILE A 6 -0.17 29.21 10.84
CA ILE A 6 -0.63 28.14 9.97
C ILE A 6 0.53 27.79 9.05
N LEU A 7 1.03 26.56 9.14
CA LEU A 7 1.93 26.00 8.15
C LEU A 7 1.15 25.90 6.85
N ASN A 8 1.24 26.93 6.02
CA ASN A 8 0.78 26.88 4.65
C ASN A 8 1.92 26.20 3.86
N PRO A 9 1.78 24.94 3.39
CA PRO A 9 2.82 24.34 2.59
C PRO A 9 2.90 25.08 1.25
N VAL A 10 4.10 25.61 1.00
CA VAL A 10 4.48 26.27 -0.23
C VAL A 10 4.71 25.17 -1.28
N GLY A 11 3.92 25.13 -2.35
CA GLY A 11 4.14 24.21 -3.46
C GLY A 11 3.10 24.36 -4.57
N GLY A 12 3.41 25.12 -5.62
CA GLY A 12 2.73 24.99 -6.93
C GLY A 12 3.02 23.62 -7.57
N PRO A 13 2.47 23.31 -8.77
CA PRO A 13 1.74 22.09 -9.14
C PRO A 13 2.56 20.77 -9.13
N ALA A 14 3.19 20.45 -8.01
CA ALA A 14 3.44 19.08 -7.59
C ALA A 14 2.10 18.49 -7.14
N ARG A 15 1.81 17.23 -7.48
CA ARG A 15 0.55 16.58 -7.07
C ARG A 15 0.34 16.81 -5.57
N SER A 16 -0.84 17.29 -5.20
CA SER A 16 -1.16 17.48 -3.79
C SER A 16 -1.09 16.14 -3.06
N THR A 17 -0.77 16.14 -1.77
CA THR A 17 -0.80 14.90 -0.99
C THR A 17 -2.18 14.24 -1.01
N ASP A 18 -3.25 15.04 -1.07
CA ASP A 18 -4.62 14.54 -1.27
C ASP A 18 -4.81 13.83 -2.62
N ASP A 19 -4.16 14.31 -3.70
CA ASP A 19 -4.17 13.60 -4.99
C ASP A 19 -3.44 12.27 -4.93
N ILE A 20 -2.30 12.23 -4.25
CA ILE A 20 -1.52 11.00 -4.05
C ILE A 20 -2.33 10.00 -3.21
N LEU A 21 -2.98 10.46 -2.13
CA LEU A 21 -3.85 9.64 -1.30
C LEU A 21 -5.07 9.12 -2.07
N ARG A 22 -5.68 9.96 -2.91
CA ARG A 22 -6.78 9.57 -3.79
C ARG A 22 -6.33 8.51 -4.80
N GLU A 23 -5.11 8.61 -5.31
CA GLU A 23 -4.53 7.63 -6.23
C GLU A 23 -4.26 6.29 -5.54
N ILE A 24 -3.63 6.30 -4.36
CA ILE A 24 -3.42 5.10 -3.51
C ILE A 24 -4.76 4.43 -3.18
N ARG A 25 -5.78 5.22 -2.80
CA ARG A 25 -7.14 4.72 -2.55
C ARG A 25 -7.74 4.09 -3.80
N ALA A 26 -7.56 4.71 -4.97
CA ALA A 26 -8.08 4.19 -6.22
C ALA A 26 -7.41 2.87 -6.62
N ILE A 27 -6.10 2.73 -6.37
CA ILE A 27 -5.37 1.48 -6.53
C ILE A 27 -6.02 0.41 -5.64
N TYR A 28 -6.13 0.66 -4.33
CA TYR A 28 -6.74 -0.27 -3.38
C TYR A 28 -8.10 -0.83 -3.83
N PHE A 29 -9.01 0.01 -4.33
CA PHE A 29 -10.33 -0.45 -4.80
C PHE A 29 -10.32 -1.14 -6.17
N LYS A 30 -9.31 -0.90 -7.00
CA LYS A 30 -9.20 -1.49 -8.35
C LYS A 30 -8.34 -2.75 -8.38
N THR A 31 -7.53 -2.96 -7.35
CA THR A 31 -6.55 -4.04 -7.33
C THR A 31 -7.21 -5.41 -7.43
N THR A 32 -6.59 -6.27 -8.23
CA THR A 32 -7.03 -7.64 -8.48
C THR A 32 -5.92 -8.64 -8.18
N ARG A 33 -6.25 -9.93 -8.12
CA ARG A 33 -5.26 -11.00 -7.97
C ARG A 33 -4.17 -10.99 -9.05
N SER A 34 -4.49 -10.54 -10.26
CA SER A 34 -3.53 -10.44 -11.36
C SER A 34 -2.63 -9.20 -11.28
N THR A 35 -3.11 -8.09 -10.70
CA THR A 35 -2.42 -6.79 -10.72
C THR A 35 -1.79 -6.40 -9.39
N ILE A 36 -2.06 -7.14 -8.32
CA ILE A 36 -1.64 -6.81 -6.94
C ILE A 36 -0.15 -6.54 -6.75
N LEU A 37 0.73 -7.17 -7.54
CA LEU A 37 2.17 -6.90 -7.45
C LEU A 37 2.51 -5.52 -8.01
N ASP A 38 2.08 -5.25 -9.24
CA ASP A 38 2.32 -3.97 -9.93
C ASP A 38 1.62 -2.80 -9.21
N ASP A 39 0.39 -3.04 -8.73
CA ASP A 39 -0.40 -2.08 -7.98
C ASP A 39 0.26 -1.72 -6.64
N PHE A 40 0.81 -2.71 -5.95
CA PHE A 40 1.52 -2.51 -4.68
C PHE A 40 2.81 -1.71 -4.86
N ASP A 41 3.60 -2.05 -5.90
CA ASP A 41 4.83 -1.31 -6.21
C ASP A 41 4.52 0.14 -6.58
N ARG A 42 3.47 0.38 -7.39
CA ARG A 42 3.01 1.74 -7.70
C ARG A 42 2.56 2.51 -6.46
N ALA A 43 1.86 1.86 -5.54
CA ALA A 43 1.43 2.47 -4.29
C ALA A 43 2.64 2.86 -3.42
N ILE A 44 3.67 2.03 -3.35
CA ILE A 44 4.94 2.34 -2.67
C ILE A 44 5.60 3.57 -3.31
N ASP A 45 5.67 3.64 -4.63
CA ASP A 45 6.30 4.77 -5.30
C ASP A 45 5.54 6.08 -5.07
N LEU A 46 4.21 6.03 -5.06
CA LEU A 46 3.37 7.17 -4.66
C LEU A 46 3.63 7.59 -3.20
N LEU A 47 3.78 6.64 -2.28
CA LEU A 47 4.07 6.93 -0.87
C LEU A 47 5.41 7.65 -0.68
N LYS A 48 6.43 7.28 -1.45
CA LYS A 48 7.76 7.90 -1.40
C LYS A 48 7.74 9.38 -1.81
N THR A 49 6.75 9.80 -2.59
CA THR A 49 6.60 11.20 -3.02
C THR A 49 5.94 12.10 -1.97
N ILE A 50 5.46 11.54 -0.85
CA ILE A 50 4.92 12.33 0.26
C ILE A 50 6.07 12.69 1.21
N ASP A 51 6.43 13.97 1.22
CA ASP A 51 7.53 14.51 2.05
C ASP A 51 7.17 14.58 3.54
N ALA A 52 5.90 14.87 3.85
CA ALA A 52 5.43 15.07 5.21
C ALA A 52 5.11 13.74 5.94
N PRO A 53 5.74 13.46 7.09
CA PRO A 53 5.51 12.21 7.84
C PRO A 53 4.08 12.06 8.36
N GLU A 54 3.42 13.16 8.75
CA GLU A 54 2.03 13.15 9.23
C GLU A 54 1.03 12.81 8.12
N GLU A 55 1.31 13.22 6.88
CA GLU A 55 0.44 12.93 5.75
C GLU A 55 0.61 11.49 5.25
N ARG A 56 1.82 10.91 5.37
CA ARG A 56 2.08 9.49 5.11
C ARG A 56 1.25 8.56 6.01
N GLN A 57 0.95 8.94 7.25
CA GLN A 57 0.15 8.11 8.16
C GLN A 57 -1.24 7.80 7.61
N ARG A 58 -1.83 8.71 6.83
CA ARG A 58 -3.15 8.48 6.21
C ARG A 58 -3.09 7.44 5.10
N ALA A 59 -1.97 7.34 4.40
CA ALA A 59 -1.75 6.35 3.35
C ALA A 59 -1.53 4.95 3.91
N THR A 60 -0.98 4.83 5.13
CA THR A 60 -0.65 3.55 5.78
C THR A 60 -1.83 2.59 5.84
N VAL A 61 -3.05 3.08 6.14
CA VAL A 61 -4.25 2.23 6.19
C VAL A 61 -4.52 1.53 4.85
N TYR A 62 -4.32 2.22 3.73
CA TYR A 62 -4.48 1.62 2.40
C TYR A 62 -3.31 0.68 2.05
N MET A 63 -2.10 1.01 2.49
CA MET A 63 -0.92 0.14 2.31
C MET A 63 -1.05 -1.18 3.05
N ASP A 64 -1.57 -1.16 4.29
CA ASP A 64 -1.81 -2.37 5.08
C ASP A 64 -2.84 -3.27 4.39
N GLY A 65 -3.91 -2.68 3.85
CA GLY A 65 -4.91 -3.43 3.07
C GLY A 65 -4.35 -4.03 1.79
N LEU A 66 -3.51 -3.29 1.04
CA LEU A 66 -2.82 -3.83 -0.13
C LEU A 66 -1.85 -4.96 0.24
N ALA A 67 -1.13 -4.84 1.37
CA ALA A 67 -0.21 -5.86 1.85
C ALA A 67 -0.93 -7.18 2.21
N GLU A 68 -2.11 -7.09 2.85
CA GLU A 68 -2.90 -8.29 3.15
C GLU A 68 -3.45 -8.93 1.87
N MET A 69 -3.99 -8.14 0.94
CA MET A 69 -4.43 -8.66 -0.38
C MET A 69 -3.28 -9.35 -1.13
N ARG A 70 -2.07 -8.77 -1.12
CA ARG A 70 -0.86 -9.38 -1.70
C ARG A 70 -0.54 -10.73 -1.10
N LYS A 71 -0.68 -10.85 0.22
CA LYS A 71 -0.46 -12.11 0.94
C LYS A 71 -1.54 -13.14 0.59
N GLU A 72 -2.82 -12.77 0.62
CA GLU A 72 -3.93 -13.66 0.25
C GLU A 72 -3.82 -14.15 -1.20
N PHE A 73 -3.48 -13.25 -2.13
CA PHE A 73 -3.33 -13.55 -3.55
C PHE A 73 -2.05 -14.31 -3.87
N GLY A 74 -0.96 -14.05 -3.13
CA GLY A 74 0.31 -14.76 -3.24
C GLY A 74 0.24 -16.20 -2.73
N VAL A 75 -0.51 -16.46 -1.64
CA VAL A 75 -0.71 -17.81 -1.09
C VAL A 75 -1.44 -18.73 -2.09
N ALA A 76 -2.28 -18.18 -2.96
CA ALA A 76 -3.01 -18.96 -3.96
C ALA A 76 -2.13 -19.52 -5.11
N ARG A 77 -0.85 -19.11 -5.22
CA ARG A 77 0.06 -19.62 -6.26
C ARG A 77 0.94 -20.79 -5.84
N ASN A 78 0.81 -21.31 -4.61
CA ASN A 78 1.54 -22.52 -4.23
C ASN A 78 0.61 -23.74 -4.03
N PRO A 79 0.27 -24.49 -5.09
CA PRO A 79 -0.25 -25.85 -4.95
C PRO A 79 0.81 -26.84 -4.42
N THR A 80 2.02 -26.39 -4.08
CA THR A 80 3.19 -27.24 -3.81
C THR A 80 3.67 -27.12 -2.36
N GLY A 81 2.78 -27.28 -1.38
CA GLY A 81 3.12 -27.03 0.02
C GLY A 81 2.43 -27.90 1.08
N GLY A 82 1.87 -29.07 0.74
CA GLY A 82 1.17 -29.87 1.75
C GLY A 82 0.93 -31.35 1.46
N ARG A 83 1.61 -31.95 0.46
CA ARG A 83 1.58 -33.41 0.27
C ARG A 83 2.96 -34.00 0.53
N LYS A 84 2.99 -34.87 1.55
CA LYS A 84 4.03 -35.83 1.94
C LYS A 84 5.09 -35.34 2.94
N GLN A 85 4.93 -35.74 4.20
CA GLN A 85 5.82 -36.67 4.90
C GLN A 85 5.40 -36.85 6.37
N LYS A 86 4.50 -37.81 6.64
CA LYS A 86 4.49 -38.67 7.84
C LYS A 86 3.61 -39.90 7.56
N ALA A 87 4.08 -40.72 6.64
CA ALA A 87 3.58 -42.08 6.43
C ALA A 87 4.74 -42.94 5.92
N GLN A 88 5.74 -43.15 6.78
CA GLN A 88 6.62 -44.31 6.68
C GLN A 88 7.46 -44.51 7.94
N ARG A 89 7.70 -45.80 8.23
CA ARG A 89 8.32 -46.42 9.41
C ARG A 89 7.27 -46.77 10.47
N SER A 90 6.54 -47.87 10.31
CA SER A 90 6.98 -49.29 10.41
C SER A 90 7.55 -49.60 11.78
#